data_AF-A0A2R6C1G1-F1
#
_entry.id   AF-A0A2R6C1G1-F1
#
_cell.length_a   1.000
_cell.length_b   1.000
_cell.length_c   1.000
_cell.angle_alpha   90.00
_cell.angle_beta   90.00
_cell.angle_gamma   90.00
#
_symmetry.space_group_name_H-M   'P 1'
#
loop_
_entity.id
_entity.type
_entity.pdbx_description
1 polymer ?
#
loop_
_entity_poly.entity_id
_entity_poly.type
_entity_poly.pdbx_seq_one_letter_code
_entity_poly.pdbx_strand_id
1 'polypeptide(L)'
;MYSPLSVSLVYYHQYFVSISQNAQGGSVSPTSGWYNASSSVTISATAFKGWQFEGWLGSGASSYTGNASTQVVTITSINEEACSTPV
;
A
#
# COMPACT_ATOMS: atom_id res chain seq x y z
N MET A 1 38.36 24.90 25.90
CA MET A 1 37.01 24.55 26.37
C MET A 1 36.30 23.90 25.18
N TYR A 2 36.19 22.56 25.14
CA TYR A 2 35.53 21.87 24.03
C TYR A 2 34.04 21.75 24.35
N SER A 3 33.19 22.45 23.58
CA SER A 3 31.74 22.23 23.67
C SER A 3 31.40 20.86 23.10
N PRO A 4 30.60 20.04 23.79
CA PRO A 4 30.17 18.77 23.24
C PRO A 4 29.28 19.01 22.01
N LEU A 5 29.63 18.36 20.90
CA LEU A 5 28.76 18.25 19.74
C LEU A 5 27.63 17.27 20.07
N SER A 6 26.41 17.77 20.17
CA SER A 6 25.22 16.92 20.27
C SER A 6 24.77 16.55 18.86
N VAL A 7 24.72 15.25 18.57
CA VAL A 7 24.13 14.70 17.35
C VAL A 7 22.73 14.20 17.68
N SER A 8 21.72 14.75 17.01
CA SER A 8 20.35 14.24 17.10
C SER A 8 20.16 13.11 16.09
N LEU A 9 19.96 11.90 16.59
CA LEU A 9 19.54 10.76 15.78
C LEU A 9 18.02 10.73 15.71
N VAL A 10 17.46 10.70 14.50
CA VAL A 10 16.02 10.50 14.29
C VAL A 10 15.83 9.10 13.69
N TYR A 11 15.05 8.27 14.38
CA TYR A 11 14.70 6.92 13.91
C TYR A 11 13.28 6.91 13.34
N TYR A 12 13.11 6.35 12.14
CA TYR A 12 11.81 6.16 11.51
C TYR A 12 11.51 4.67 11.40
N HIS A 13 10.42 4.23 12.01
CA HIS A 13 9.92 2.87 11.84
C HIS A 13 9.24 2.77 10.47
N GLN A 14 9.61 1.79 9.65
CA GLN A 14 9.03 1.57 8.33
C GLN A 14 8.47 0.15 8.22
N TYR A 15 7.41 0.00 7.44
CA TYR A 15 6.85 -1.29 7.07
C TYR A 15 6.94 -1.49 5.57
N PHE A 16 7.19 -2.72 5.16
CA PHE A 16 7.09 -3.10 3.76
C PHE A 16 5.61 -3.29 3.42
N VAL A 17 5.13 -2.53 2.44
CA VAL A 17 3.77 -2.61 1.91
C VAL A 17 3.84 -3.41 0.62
N SER A 18 3.19 -4.56 0.61
CA SER A 18 3.11 -5.42 -0.57
C SER A 18 1.78 -5.21 -1.25
N ILE A 19 1.80 -4.56 -2.42
CA ILE A 19 0.62 -4.37 -3.27
C ILE A 19 0.81 -5.24 -4.52
N SER A 20 -0.12 -6.15 -4.76
CA SER A 20 -0.12 -7.04 -5.92
C SER A 20 -1.41 -6.89 -6.73
N GLN A 21 -1.38 -7.37 -7.96
CA GLN A 21 -2.52 -7.33 -8.87
C GLN A 21 -2.46 -8.51 -9.82
N ASN A 22 -3.59 -8.86 -10.43
CA ASN A 22 -3.57 -9.73 -11.61
C ASN A 22 -2.88 -8.98 -12.77
N ALA A 23 -1.75 -9.52 -13.26
CA ALA A 23 -0.89 -8.86 -14.25
C ALA A 23 -1.60 -8.50 -15.57
N GLN A 24 -2.69 -9.19 -15.92
CA GLN A 24 -3.50 -8.89 -17.10
C GLN A 24 -4.77 -8.09 -16.78
N GLY A 25 -5.11 -7.97 -15.49
CA GLY A 25 -6.39 -7.42 -15.03
C GLY A 25 -6.43 -5.91 -14.82
N GLY A 26 -5.28 -5.26 -14.64
CA GLY A 26 -5.25 -3.81 -14.39
C GLY A 26 -3.90 -3.24 -13.97
N SER A 27 -3.95 -2.06 -13.38
CA SER A 27 -2.82 -1.35 -12.77
C SER A 27 -3.17 -0.88 -11.37
N VAL A 28 -2.22 -0.99 -10.44
CA VAL A 28 -2.33 -0.59 -9.03
C VAL A 28 -1.33 0.52 -8.72
N SER A 29 -1.73 1.42 -7.85
CA SER A 29 -0.89 2.49 -7.33
C SER A 29 -1.13 2.68 -5.82
N PRO A 30 -0.09 2.88 -5.01
CA PRO A 30 1.32 2.79 -5.38
C PRO A 30 1.78 1.33 -5.55
N THR A 31 2.99 1.13 -6.08
CA THR A 31 3.62 -0.19 -6.12
C THR A 31 4.13 -0.58 -4.73
N SER A 32 4.46 -1.86 -4.56
CA SER A 32 5.10 -2.36 -3.33
C SER A 32 6.36 -1.55 -2.98
N GLY A 33 6.54 -1.29 -1.68
CA GLY A 33 7.61 -0.41 -1.22
C GLY A 33 7.66 -0.25 0.29
N TRP A 34 8.65 0.50 0.76
CA TRP A 34 8.80 0.83 2.18
C TRP A 34 8.11 2.14 2.49
N TYR A 35 7.28 2.14 3.52
CA TYR A 35 6.54 3.31 3.96
C TYR A 35 6.71 3.51 5.46
N ASN A 36 6.72 4.77 5.89
CA ASN A 36 6.77 5.12 7.29
C ASN A 36 5.55 4.57 8.04
N ALA A 37 5.79 4.00 9.20
CA ALA A 37 4.76 3.55 10.13
C ALA A 37 3.79 4.69 10.45
N SER A 38 2.51 4.37 10.54
CA SER A 38 1.42 5.33 10.78
C SER A 38 1.20 6.36 9.66
N SER A 39 1.92 6.26 8.54
CA SER A 39 1.61 7.07 7.35
C SER A 39 0.30 6.58 6.72
N SER A 40 -0.44 7.50 6.11
CA SER A 40 -1.57 7.16 5.25
C SER A 40 -1.10 6.99 3.82
N VAL A 41 -1.43 5.85 3.20
CA VAL A 41 -1.16 5.58 1.79
C VAL A 41 -2.49 5.40 1.07
N THR A 42 -2.64 6.04 -0.07
CA THR A 42 -3.84 5.88 -0.91
C THR A 42 -3.57 4.78 -1.91
N ILE A 43 -4.30 3.67 -1.81
CA ILE A 43 -4.28 2.59 -2.80
C ILE A 43 -5.36 2.83 -3.85
N SER A 44 -5.04 2.61 -5.12
CA SER A 44 -5.96 2.74 -6.25
C SER A 44 -5.71 1.64 -7.28
N ALA A 45 -6.78 1.01 -7.78
CA ALA A 45 -6.75 -0.04 -8.80
C ALA A 45 -7.57 0.38 -10.00
N THR A 46 -6.97 0.30 -11.19
CA THR A 46 -7.60 0.60 -12.47
C THR A 46 -7.65 -0.67 -13.31
N ALA A 47 -8.84 -1.20 -13.59
CA ALA A 47 -9.00 -2.36 -14.46
C ALA A 47 -8.73 -1.99 -15.94
N PHE A 48 -8.15 -2.92 -16.69
CA PHE A 48 -7.94 -2.75 -18.14
C PHE A 48 -9.20 -3.04 -18.95
N LYS A 49 -9.19 -2.68 -20.25
CA LYS A 49 -10.32 -2.92 -21.15
C LYS A 49 -10.61 -4.42 -21.24
N GLY A 50 -11.87 -4.80 -21.00
CA GLY A 50 -12.28 -6.21 -20.95
C GLY A 50 -12.02 -6.87 -19.59
N TRP A 51 -11.73 -6.09 -18.55
CA TRP A 51 -11.63 -6.55 -17.17
C TRP A 51 -12.48 -5.68 -16.25
N GLN A 52 -13.02 -6.30 -15.21
CA GLN A 52 -13.75 -5.64 -14.15
C GLN A 52 -12.96 -5.80 -12.85
N PHE A 53 -12.79 -4.69 -12.13
CA PHE A 53 -12.24 -4.73 -10.78
C PHE A 53 -13.27 -5.39 -9.86
N GLU A 54 -12.91 -6.51 -9.26
CA GLU A 54 -13.79 -7.21 -8.32
C GLU A 54 -13.65 -6.65 -6.91
N GLY A 55 -12.42 -6.39 -6.47
CA GLY A 55 -12.16 -5.90 -5.14
C GLY A 55 -10.71 -6.02 -4.72
N TRP A 56 -10.41 -5.37 -3.60
CA TRP A 56 -9.17 -5.56 -2.85
C TRP A 56 -9.33 -6.70 -1.86
N LEU A 57 -8.30 -7.53 -1.79
CA LEU A 57 -8.10 -8.56 -0.79
C LEU A 57 -6.88 -8.16 0.03
N GLY A 58 -7.14 -7.59 1.20
CA GLY A 58 -6.11 -7.10 2.09
C GLY A 58 -5.85 -8.07 3.25
N SER A 59 -4.58 -8.28 3.61
CA SER A 59 -4.19 -9.04 4.81
C SER A 59 -3.25 -8.21 5.70
N GLY A 60 -3.70 -7.92 6.92
CA GLY A 60 -2.98 -7.06 7.86
C GLY A 60 -3.91 -6.29 8.81
N ALA A 61 -3.36 -5.73 9.89
CA ALA A 61 -4.14 -5.03 10.92
C ALA A 61 -4.81 -3.73 10.43
N SER A 62 -4.41 -3.21 9.28
CA SER A 62 -4.98 -2.00 8.66
C SER A 62 -5.15 -2.15 7.16
N SER A 63 -5.27 -3.40 6.72
CA SER A 63 -5.50 -3.71 5.32
C SER A 63 -6.94 -3.42 4.89
N TYR A 64 -7.13 -3.14 3.62
CA TYR A 64 -8.45 -2.89 3.05
C TYR A 64 -8.95 -4.12 2.29
N THR A 65 -10.13 -4.61 2.67
CA THR A 65 -10.86 -5.61 1.88
C THR A 65 -12.20 -5.02 1.49
N GLY A 66 -12.44 -4.89 0.19
CA GLY A 66 -13.68 -4.29 -0.31
C GLY A 66 -13.66 -3.95 -1.79
N ASN A 67 -14.80 -3.53 -2.31
CA ASN A 67 -15.00 -3.29 -3.74
C ASN A 67 -14.64 -1.86 -4.17
N ALA A 68 -14.15 -0.99 -3.27
CA ALA A 68 -13.75 0.35 -3.64
C ALA A 68 -12.42 0.32 -4.40
N SER A 69 -12.42 0.76 -5.66
CA SER A 69 -11.21 0.85 -6.47
C SER A 69 -10.14 1.76 -5.84
N THR A 70 -10.53 2.79 -5.08
CA THR A 70 -9.62 3.71 -4.39
C THR A 70 -9.93 3.77 -2.90
N GLN A 71 -8.92 3.65 -2.05
CA GLN A 71 -9.07 3.71 -0.59
C GLN A 71 -7.80 4.20 0.10
N VAL A 72 -7.95 4.86 1.26
CA VAL A 72 -6.82 5.22 2.13
C VAL A 72 -6.62 4.14 3.20
N VAL A 73 -5.39 3.64 3.29
CA VAL A 73 -4.94 2.65 4.27
C VAL A 73 -3.86 3.25 5.17
N THR A 74 -3.80 2.80 6.43
CA THR A 74 -2.77 3.25 7.38
C THR A 74 -1.68 2.20 7.49
N ILE A 75 -0.42 2.61 7.42
CA ILE A 75 0.72 1.69 7.36
C ILE A 75 1.04 1.14 8.76
N THR A 76 0.63 -0.11 9.00
CA THR A 76 0.87 -0.86 10.25
C THR A 76 1.40 -2.29 10.01
N SER A 77 1.91 -2.56 8.79
CA SER A 77 2.14 -3.88 8.17
C SER A 77 0.92 -4.37 7.38
N ILE A 78 0.83 -3.97 6.11
CA ILE A 78 -0.31 -4.30 5.24
C ILE A 78 0.16 -5.05 3.98
N ASN A 79 -0.62 -6.05 3.58
CA ASN A 79 -0.58 -6.70 2.28
C ASN A 79 -1.90 -6.41 1.56
N GLU A 80 -1.87 -6.02 0.29
CA GLU A 80 -3.04 -5.68 -0.52
C GLU A 80 -2.97 -6.37 -1.88
N GLU A 81 -4.04 -7.03 -2.29
CA GLU A 81 -4.12 -7.70 -3.58
C GLU A 81 -5.36 -7.22 -4.36
N ALA A 82 -5.15 -6.69 -5.57
CA ALA A 82 -6.24 -6.32 -6.47
C ALA A 82 -6.70 -7.55 -7.28
N CYS A 83 -7.94 -8.00 -7.06
CA CYS A 83 -8.58 -9.01 -7.89
C CYS A 83 -9.35 -8.36 -9.04
N SER A 84 -9.15 -8.84 -10.26
CA SER A 84 -9.89 -8.40 -11.44
C SER A 84 -10.25 -9.62 -12.28
N THR A 85 -11.46 -9.62 -12.86
CA THR A 85 -11.96 -10.70 -13.71
C THR A 85 -12.26 -10.22 -15.12
N PRO A 86 -12.07 -11.07 -16.15
CA PRO A 86 -12.37 -10.71 -17.53
C PRO A 86 -13.88 -10.57 -17.76
N VAL A 87 -14.28 -9.62 -18.62
CA VAL A 87 -15.67 -9.28 -18.99
C VAL A 87 -16.03 -9.83 -20.36
#